data_AF-A0A2G5CI12-F1
#
_entry.id   AF-A0A2G5CI12-F1
#
_cell.length_a   1.000
_cell.length_b   1.000
_cell.length_c   1.000
_cell.angle_alpha   90.00
_cell.angle_beta   90.00
_cell.angle_gamma   90.00
#
_symmetry.space_group_name_H-M   'P 1'
#
loop_
_entity.id
_entity.type
_entity.pdbx_description
1 polymer ?
#
loop_
_entity_poly.entity_id
_entity_poly.type
_entity_poly.pdbx_seq_one_letter_code
_entity_poly.pdbx_strand_id
1 'polypeptide(L)'
;MATNMHGLENGIQENQQNKQSAESSKMSLLIAKWWLLFLNFAYCAVGTIGGPLLLRLYYLHGGSRKWIPGWLQTVGFPIHLVPILILYSQRSPGVKFFASPKLLLCAAVIGVFTRLDNFMYSLGLSYLPLVFTAFFSFIIARQKFTPFSINAVVLMTLGAVMLGLRNNGDRPQGVTSSEYMLGYILTIAAAGLLGFVLPVTEVTYAKATHSITYAIVLQFQFCTTLFATIFCSIGMIANKDFQAIPREATQFDLGAWKYYLLLASSAVVWQLMFLGIMGTIFCTSSLFAGIMNATLLPFTQIAGVIVYKEKFTGEKGMALALSLWGFASYFYGAYRDNKKQTQKEVEVK
;
A
#
# COMPACT_ATOMS: atom_id res chain seq x y z
N MET A 1 21.94 -60.69 -15.39
CA MET A 1 22.54 -59.61 -14.59
C MET A 1 22.45 -58.25 -15.30
N ALA A 2 22.71 -58.15 -16.62
CA ALA A 2 22.62 -56.90 -17.39
C ALA A 2 21.21 -56.25 -17.43
N THR A 3 20.14 -57.04 -17.46
CA THR A 3 18.75 -56.54 -17.54
C THR A 3 18.27 -55.78 -16.30
N ASN A 4 18.83 -56.09 -15.12
CA ASN A 4 18.50 -55.39 -13.87
C ASN A 4 19.25 -54.06 -13.72
N MET A 5 20.42 -53.90 -14.35
CA MET A 5 21.14 -52.62 -14.32
C MET A 5 20.45 -51.56 -15.18
N HIS A 6 19.92 -51.95 -16.35
CA HIS A 6 19.26 -51.02 -17.27
C HIS A 6 17.94 -50.47 -16.71
N GLY A 7 17.19 -51.27 -15.94
CA GLY A 7 15.98 -50.81 -15.24
C GLY A 7 16.28 -49.88 -14.06
N LEU A 8 17.40 -50.11 -13.36
CA LEU A 8 17.87 -49.23 -12.28
C LEU A 8 18.34 -47.87 -12.83
N GLU A 9 19.05 -47.88 -13.95
CA GLU A 9 19.58 -46.68 -14.61
C GLU A 9 18.46 -45.80 -15.18
N ASN A 10 17.45 -46.40 -15.80
CA ASN A 10 16.24 -45.68 -16.26
C ASN A 10 15.46 -45.06 -15.09
N GLY A 11 15.32 -45.78 -13.97
CA GLY A 11 14.65 -45.25 -12.77
C GLY A 11 15.42 -44.10 -12.12
N ILE A 12 16.77 -44.12 -12.17
CA ILE A 12 17.60 -43.01 -11.68
C ILE A 12 17.45 -41.78 -12.60
N GLN A 13 17.43 -41.97 -13.92
CA GLN A 13 17.25 -40.89 -14.88
C GLN A 13 15.87 -40.22 -14.78
N GLU A 14 14.78 -41.00 -14.67
CA GLU A 14 13.43 -40.46 -14.46
C GLU A 14 13.32 -39.64 -13.18
N ASN A 15 13.96 -40.11 -12.10
CA ASN A 15 13.93 -39.44 -10.80
C ASN A 15 14.77 -38.14 -10.82
N GLN A 16 15.90 -38.14 -11.53
CA GLN A 16 16.69 -36.93 -11.79
C GLN A 16 15.94 -35.92 -12.64
N GLN A 17 15.26 -36.37 -13.70
CA GLN A 17 14.49 -35.52 -14.60
C GLN A 17 13.25 -34.91 -13.91
N ASN A 18 12.56 -35.68 -13.06
CA ASN A 18 11.48 -35.17 -12.21
C ASN A 18 11.97 -34.15 -11.18
N LYS A 19 13.15 -34.40 -10.57
CA LYS A 19 13.75 -33.46 -9.60
C LYS A 19 14.18 -32.16 -10.26
N GLN A 20 14.78 -32.24 -11.44
CA GLN A 20 15.23 -31.08 -12.22
C GLN A 20 14.05 -30.28 -12.79
N SER A 21 12.98 -30.96 -13.23
CA SER A 21 11.70 -30.34 -13.61
C SER A 21 11.04 -29.62 -12.43
N ALA A 22 11.02 -30.25 -11.25
CA ALA A 22 10.48 -29.64 -10.03
C ALA A 22 11.31 -28.43 -9.57
N GLU A 23 12.64 -28.49 -9.67
CA GLU A 23 13.52 -27.34 -9.36
C GLU A 23 13.35 -26.20 -10.36
N SER A 24 13.26 -26.49 -11.66
CA SER A 24 12.97 -25.50 -12.70
C SER A 24 11.59 -24.85 -12.49
N SER A 25 10.57 -25.64 -12.17
CA SER A 25 9.23 -25.14 -11.85
C SER A 25 9.24 -24.23 -10.61
N LYS A 26 9.91 -24.65 -9.52
CA LYS A 26 10.09 -23.82 -8.32
C LYS A 26 10.83 -22.51 -8.63
N MET A 27 11.88 -22.55 -9.43
CA MET A 27 12.64 -21.38 -9.86
C MET A 27 11.77 -20.41 -10.66
N SER A 28 11.00 -20.91 -11.63
CA SER A 28 10.08 -20.09 -12.43
C SER A 28 9.00 -19.42 -11.58
N LEU A 29 8.47 -20.14 -10.57
CA LEU A 29 7.50 -19.61 -9.62
C LEU A 29 8.11 -18.52 -8.73
N LEU A 30 9.36 -18.70 -8.30
CA LEU A 30 10.08 -17.68 -7.53
C LEU A 30 10.30 -16.41 -8.36
N ILE A 31 10.78 -16.54 -9.60
CA ILE A 31 10.97 -15.40 -10.51
C ILE A 31 9.66 -14.65 -10.72
N ALA A 32 8.55 -15.37 -10.97
CA ALA A 32 7.24 -14.76 -11.14
C ALA A 32 6.78 -13.99 -9.88
N LYS A 33 7.03 -14.54 -8.67
CA LYS A 33 6.74 -13.85 -7.40
C LYS A 33 7.55 -12.57 -7.23
N TRP A 34 8.84 -12.60 -7.52
CA TRP A 34 9.71 -11.42 -7.45
C TRP A 34 9.31 -10.35 -8.47
N TRP A 35 8.96 -10.77 -9.68
CA TRP A 35 8.44 -9.86 -10.71
C TRP A 35 7.14 -9.20 -10.27
N LEU A 36 6.21 -9.98 -9.71
CA LEU A 36 4.95 -9.46 -9.19
C LEU A 36 5.19 -8.49 -8.03
N LEU A 37 6.13 -8.79 -7.13
CA LEU A 37 6.49 -7.90 -6.03
C LEU A 37 7.07 -6.57 -6.54
N PHE A 38 7.96 -6.64 -7.54
CA PHE A 38 8.54 -5.45 -8.18
C PHE A 38 7.46 -4.59 -8.85
N LEU A 39 6.52 -5.21 -9.56
CA LEU A 39 5.39 -4.51 -10.18
C LEU A 39 4.53 -3.78 -9.13
N ASN A 40 4.20 -4.46 -8.02
CA ASN A 40 3.43 -3.87 -6.93
C ASN A 40 4.21 -2.73 -6.25
N PHE A 41 5.53 -2.85 -6.09
CA PHE A 41 6.37 -1.76 -5.61
C PHE A 41 6.34 -0.55 -6.55
N ALA A 42 6.46 -0.76 -7.87
CA ALA A 42 6.40 0.31 -8.85
C ALA A 42 5.05 1.05 -8.79
N TYR A 43 3.94 0.32 -8.67
CA TYR A 43 2.62 0.92 -8.47
C TYR A 43 2.51 1.72 -7.17
N CYS A 44 3.04 1.19 -6.05
CA CYS A 44 3.16 1.93 -4.80
C CYS A 44 3.98 3.21 -4.98
N ALA A 45 5.14 3.14 -5.62
CA ALA A 45 6.04 4.29 -5.79
C ALA A 45 5.39 5.41 -6.61
N VAL A 46 4.77 5.07 -7.74
CA VAL A 46 4.01 6.01 -8.57
C VAL A 46 2.88 6.66 -7.77
N GLY A 47 2.14 5.84 -7.01
CA GLY A 47 1.05 6.27 -6.15
C GLY A 47 1.46 7.21 -5.02
N THR A 48 2.36 6.75 -4.17
CA THR A 48 2.82 7.45 -2.96
C THR A 48 3.58 8.73 -3.29
N ILE A 49 4.30 8.79 -4.42
CA ILE A 49 5.00 10.00 -4.87
C ILE A 49 4.10 10.91 -5.69
N GLY A 50 3.41 10.36 -6.70
CA GLY A 50 2.58 11.14 -7.62
C GLY A 50 1.33 11.72 -6.97
N GLY A 51 0.68 10.99 -6.05
CA GLY A 51 -0.55 11.42 -5.40
C GLY A 51 -0.39 12.73 -4.64
N PRO A 52 0.56 12.86 -3.69
CA PRO A 52 0.85 14.11 -3.00
C PRO A 52 1.28 15.25 -3.93
N LEU A 53 2.01 14.97 -5.01
CA LEU A 53 2.39 16.00 -5.99
C LEU A 53 1.16 16.55 -6.72
N LEU A 54 0.28 15.69 -7.23
CA LEU A 54 -0.95 16.10 -7.88
C LEU A 54 -1.89 16.84 -6.91
N LEU A 55 -1.92 16.42 -5.65
CA LEU A 55 -2.66 17.10 -4.60
C LEU A 55 -2.13 18.53 -4.35
N ARG A 56 -0.81 18.70 -4.30
CA ARG A 56 -0.17 20.02 -4.21
C ARG A 56 -0.51 20.86 -5.43
N LEU A 57 -0.45 20.28 -6.64
CA LEU A 57 -0.79 20.98 -7.88
C LEU A 57 -2.21 21.53 -7.85
N TYR A 58 -3.16 20.73 -7.36
CA TYR A 58 -4.56 21.11 -7.21
C TYR A 58 -4.73 22.32 -6.28
N TYR A 59 -4.16 22.28 -5.08
CA TYR A 59 -4.29 23.39 -4.12
C TYR A 59 -3.53 24.65 -4.54
N LEU A 60 -2.37 24.51 -5.19
CA LEU A 60 -1.55 25.65 -5.62
C LEU A 60 -2.20 26.48 -6.72
N HIS A 61 -3.11 25.91 -7.51
CA HIS A 61 -3.70 26.56 -8.70
C HIS A 61 -5.20 26.83 -8.55
N GLY A 62 -5.69 26.97 -7.31
CA GLY A 62 -7.06 27.40 -7.02
C GLY A 62 -8.03 26.31 -6.55
N GLY A 63 -7.60 25.06 -6.41
CA GLY A 63 -8.41 24.01 -5.78
C GLY A 63 -8.70 24.31 -4.31
N SER A 64 -9.96 24.24 -3.91
CA SER A 64 -10.40 24.67 -2.57
C SER A 64 -11.21 23.61 -1.82
N ARG A 65 -11.87 22.70 -2.55
CA ARG A 65 -12.72 21.67 -1.93
C ARG A 65 -11.89 20.57 -1.28
N LYS A 66 -12.25 20.21 -0.05
CA LYS A 66 -11.58 19.16 0.73
C LYS A 66 -12.07 17.75 0.37
N TRP A 67 -13.34 17.58 -0.03
CA TRP A 67 -13.85 16.24 -0.38
C TRP A 67 -13.44 15.80 -1.78
N ILE A 68 -13.20 16.73 -2.72
CA ILE A 68 -12.76 16.39 -4.08
C ILE A 68 -11.50 15.53 -4.06
N PRO A 69 -10.35 15.96 -3.50
CA PRO A 69 -9.15 15.13 -3.46
C PRO A 69 -9.36 13.76 -2.84
N GLY A 70 -10.15 13.74 -1.78
CA GLY A 70 -10.46 12.51 -1.10
C GLY A 70 -11.31 11.56 -1.95
N TRP A 71 -12.32 12.05 -2.65
CA TRP A 71 -13.12 11.27 -3.57
C TRP A 71 -12.30 10.76 -4.77
N LEU A 72 -11.36 11.57 -5.27
CA LEU A 72 -10.44 11.16 -6.35
C LEU A 72 -9.61 9.94 -5.96
N GLN A 73 -9.25 9.79 -4.68
CA GLN A 73 -8.47 8.61 -4.25
C GLN A 73 -9.18 7.29 -4.57
N THR A 74 -10.51 7.26 -4.62
CA THR A 74 -11.28 6.01 -4.70
C THR A 74 -12.13 5.90 -5.96
N VAL A 75 -12.56 7.02 -6.56
CA VAL A 75 -13.43 7.03 -7.76
C VAL A 75 -12.84 6.30 -8.97
N GLY A 76 -11.51 6.17 -9.03
CA GLY A 76 -10.82 5.43 -10.09
C GLY A 76 -11.04 3.90 -10.04
N PHE A 77 -11.79 3.37 -9.06
CA PHE A 77 -12.01 1.92 -8.88
C PHE A 77 -12.39 1.13 -10.15
N PRO A 78 -13.15 1.68 -11.15
CA PRO A 78 -13.50 0.92 -12.35
C PRO A 78 -12.29 0.49 -13.19
N ILE A 79 -11.13 1.14 -13.02
CA ILE A 79 -9.88 0.76 -13.70
C ILE A 79 -9.51 -0.69 -13.38
N HIS A 80 -9.85 -1.19 -12.18
CA HIS A 80 -9.60 -2.57 -11.78
C HIS A 80 -10.44 -3.59 -12.57
N LEU A 81 -11.53 -3.18 -13.22
CA LEU A 81 -12.34 -4.10 -14.03
C LEU A 81 -11.57 -4.63 -15.23
N VAL A 82 -10.70 -3.82 -15.83
CA VAL A 82 -9.91 -4.23 -17.01
C VAL A 82 -9.05 -5.46 -16.72
N PRO A 83 -8.16 -5.48 -15.71
CA PRO A 83 -7.39 -6.68 -15.40
C PRO A 83 -8.26 -7.84 -14.91
N ILE A 84 -9.37 -7.57 -14.20
CA ILE A 84 -10.31 -8.63 -13.79
C ILE A 84 -10.93 -9.31 -15.02
N LEU A 85 -11.36 -8.56 -16.02
CA LEU A 85 -11.97 -9.10 -17.24
C LEU A 85 -10.96 -9.89 -18.08
N ILE A 86 -9.72 -9.40 -18.19
CA ILE A 86 -8.64 -10.13 -18.87
C ILE A 86 -8.38 -11.47 -18.17
N LEU A 87 -8.22 -11.47 -16.85
CA LEU A 87 -7.99 -12.70 -16.07
C LEU A 87 -9.19 -13.64 -16.11
N TYR A 88 -10.41 -13.09 -16.18
CA TYR A 88 -11.62 -13.89 -16.36
C TYR A 88 -11.64 -14.59 -17.72
N SER A 89 -11.23 -13.92 -18.79
CA SER A 89 -11.18 -14.51 -20.13
C SER A 89 -10.10 -15.58 -20.26
N GLN A 90 -9.03 -15.51 -19.46
CA GLN A 90 -7.93 -16.47 -19.46
C GLN A 90 -8.16 -17.65 -18.50
N ARG A 91 -9.29 -17.70 -17.79
CA ARG A 91 -9.53 -18.72 -16.78
C ARG A 91 -9.84 -20.07 -17.40
N SER A 92 -9.38 -21.14 -16.76
CA SER A 92 -9.82 -22.49 -17.09
C SER A 92 -11.29 -22.71 -16.68
N PRO A 93 -12.11 -23.38 -17.50
CA PRO A 93 -13.48 -23.75 -17.14
C PRO A 93 -13.52 -24.56 -15.83
N GLY A 94 -14.50 -24.28 -14.97
CA GLY A 94 -14.67 -24.97 -13.69
C GLY A 94 -13.89 -24.40 -12.49
N VAL A 95 -12.98 -23.44 -12.70
CA VAL A 95 -12.28 -22.76 -11.59
C VAL A 95 -13.15 -21.64 -11.01
N LYS A 96 -13.29 -21.63 -9.67
CA LYS A 96 -13.96 -20.54 -8.94
C LYS A 96 -13.12 -19.26 -9.05
N PHE A 97 -13.59 -18.34 -9.89
CA PHE A 97 -12.93 -17.06 -10.13
C PHE A 97 -13.35 -15.98 -9.11
N PHE A 98 -14.62 -15.99 -8.71
CA PHE A 98 -15.18 -14.94 -7.87
C PHE A 98 -14.81 -15.09 -6.40
N ALA A 99 -14.50 -13.95 -5.78
CA ALA A 99 -14.29 -13.84 -4.34
C ALA A 99 -15.54 -14.30 -3.57
N SER A 100 -15.34 -14.91 -2.40
CA SER A 100 -16.46 -15.35 -1.57
C SER A 100 -17.24 -14.14 -1.02
N PRO A 101 -18.56 -14.24 -0.79
CA PRO A 101 -19.34 -13.14 -0.25
C PRO A 101 -18.82 -12.64 1.12
N LYS A 102 -18.31 -13.54 1.96
CA LYS A 102 -17.70 -13.19 3.25
C LYS A 102 -16.46 -12.31 3.05
N LEU A 103 -15.62 -12.64 2.06
CA LEU A 103 -14.43 -11.88 1.73
C LEU A 103 -14.79 -10.48 1.19
N LEU A 104 -15.82 -10.39 0.34
CA LEU A 104 -16.33 -9.11 -0.16
C LEU A 104 -16.97 -8.26 0.93
N LEU A 105 -17.64 -8.87 1.91
CA LEU A 105 -18.15 -8.16 3.09
C LEU A 105 -17.01 -7.58 3.93
N CYS A 106 -15.94 -8.35 4.17
CA CYS A 106 -14.74 -7.82 4.82
C CYS A 106 -14.13 -6.66 4.01
N ALA A 107 -14.04 -6.79 2.68
CA ALA A 107 -13.56 -5.74 1.79
C ALA A 107 -14.40 -4.45 1.91
N ALA A 108 -15.73 -4.58 2.00
CA ALA A 108 -16.64 -3.46 2.18
C ALA A 108 -16.40 -2.73 3.50
N VAL A 109 -16.30 -3.47 4.60
CA VAL A 109 -16.01 -2.92 5.94
C VAL A 109 -14.65 -2.22 5.96
N ILE A 110 -13.63 -2.85 5.39
CA ILE A 110 -12.29 -2.26 5.25
C ILE A 110 -12.33 -0.99 4.39
N GLY A 111 -13.13 -0.96 3.32
CA GLY A 111 -13.31 0.22 2.48
C GLY A 111 -13.87 1.42 3.25
N VAL A 112 -14.88 1.19 4.10
CA VAL A 112 -15.46 2.23 4.96
C VAL A 112 -14.43 2.71 5.99
N PHE A 113 -13.72 1.80 6.67
CA PHE A 113 -12.69 2.19 7.65
C PHE A 113 -11.52 2.94 7.02
N THR A 114 -11.03 2.48 5.86
CA THR A 114 -9.98 3.17 5.09
C THR A 114 -10.43 4.58 4.71
N ARG A 115 -11.73 4.76 4.44
CA ARG A 115 -12.22 6.08 4.09
C ARG A 115 -12.44 6.99 5.28
N LEU A 116 -12.91 6.46 6.39
CA LEU A 116 -12.99 7.16 7.66
C LEU A 116 -11.61 7.64 8.12
N ASP A 117 -10.60 6.79 7.97
CA ASP A 117 -9.19 7.13 8.22
C ASP A 117 -8.75 8.36 7.40
N ASN A 118 -8.93 8.31 6.08
CA ASN A 118 -8.57 9.44 5.21
C ASN A 118 -9.34 10.73 5.55
N PHE A 119 -10.59 10.61 6.02
CA PHE A 119 -11.34 11.77 6.51
C PHE A 119 -10.72 12.33 7.79
N MET A 120 -10.42 11.48 8.79
CA MET A 120 -9.74 11.88 10.02
C MET A 120 -8.36 12.50 9.73
N TYR A 121 -7.61 11.95 8.78
CA TYR A 121 -6.32 12.47 8.32
C TYR A 121 -6.45 13.83 7.62
N SER A 122 -7.53 14.07 6.86
CA SER A 122 -7.76 15.40 6.28
C SER A 122 -8.01 16.49 7.35
N LEU A 123 -8.38 16.07 8.56
CA LEU A 123 -8.59 16.92 9.72
C LEU A 123 -7.36 17.00 10.64
N GLY A 124 -6.31 16.19 10.41
CA GLY A 124 -5.15 16.10 11.28
C GLY A 124 -3.91 15.47 10.61
N LEU A 125 -2.74 16.10 10.76
CA LEU A 125 -1.49 15.64 10.13
C LEU A 125 -0.75 14.64 11.03
N SER A 126 -0.72 13.35 10.68
CA SER A 126 -0.04 12.29 11.48
C SER A 126 1.16 11.65 10.80
N TYR A 127 2.15 11.30 11.62
CA TYR A 127 3.40 10.64 11.22
C TYR A 127 3.64 9.30 11.95
N LEU A 128 2.65 8.76 12.67
CA LEU A 128 2.78 7.57 13.54
C LEU A 128 2.26 6.21 13.01
N PRO A 129 1.83 6.02 11.75
CA PRO A 129 1.08 4.81 11.36
C PRO A 129 1.91 3.51 11.45
N LEU A 130 3.24 3.58 11.39
CA LEU A 130 4.11 2.40 11.46
C LEU A 130 4.10 1.70 12.82
N VAL A 131 4.06 2.47 13.92
CA VAL A 131 4.02 1.89 15.28
C VAL A 131 2.73 1.11 15.47
N PHE A 132 1.61 1.69 15.05
CA PHE A 132 0.31 1.01 15.06
C PHE A 132 0.28 -0.19 14.12
N THR A 133 0.85 -0.07 12.92
CA THR A 133 0.96 -1.19 11.97
C THR A 133 1.73 -2.36 12.59
N ALA A 134 2.87 -2.09 13.23
CA ALA A 134 3.66 -3.10 13.90
C ALA A 134 2.88 -3.73 15.07
N PHE A 135 2.29 -2.90 15.94
CA PHE A 135 1.48 -3.34 17.08
C PHE A 135 0.32 -4.26 16.65
N PHE A 136 -0.47 -3.84 15.66
CA PHE A 136 -1.58 -4.63 15.15
C PHE A 136 -1.12 -5.85 14.34
N SER A 137 -0.01 -5.78 13.59
CA SER A 137 0.55 -6.96 12.91
C SER A 137 0.97 -8.04 13.91
N PHE A 138 1.49 -7.66 15.07
CA PHE A 138 1.83 -8.61 16.13
C PHE A 138 0.60 -9.25 16.77
N ILE A 139 -0.42 -8.46 17.10
CA ILE A 139 -1.63 -8.97 17.79
C ILE A 139 -2.55 -9.72 16.82
N ILE A 140 -2.84 -9.12 15.67
CA ILE A 140 -3.84 -9.59 14.71
C ILE A 140 -3.24 -10.61 13.75
N ALA A 141 -2.14 -10.25 13.07
CA ALA A 141 -1.48 -11.13 12.12
C ALA A 141 -0.52 -12.15 12.77
N ARG A 142 -0.33 -12.07 14.09
CA ARG A 142 0.59 -12.94 14.87
C ARG A 142 2.00 -12.94 14.28
N GLN A 143 2.43 -11.82 13.70
CA GLN A 143 3.71 -11.70 13.04
C GLN A 143 4.84 -11.75 14.08
N LYS A 144 5.83 -12.61 13.85
CA LYS A 144 7.02 -12.69 14.72
C LYS A 144 7.99 -11.57 14.35
N PHE A 145 8.30 -10.72 15.32
CA PHE A 145 9.29 -9.67 15.10
C PHE A 145 10.71 -10.17 15.30
N THR A 146 11.59 -9.73 14.40
CA THR A 146 13.04 -9.87 14.55
C THR A 146 13.59 -8.59 15.19
N PRO A 147 14.78 -8.63 15.83
CA PRO A 147 15.45 -7.42 16.30
C PRO A 147 15.64 -6.38 15.18
N PHE A 148 15.84 -6.84 13.94
CA PHE A 148 15.98 -5.98 12.77
C PHE A 148 14.65 -5.34 12.35
N SER A 149 13.54 -6.06 12.45
CA SER A 149 12.20 -5.52 12.22
C SER A 149 11.84 -4.45 13.24
N ILE A 150 12.19 -4.67 14.51
CA ILE A 150 12.00 -3.68 15.58
C ILE A 150 12.85 -2.45 15.31
N ASN A 151 14.14 -2.63 14.98
CA ASN A 151 15.03 -1.54 14.62
C ASN A 151 14.49 -0.71 13.44
N ALA A 152 13.97 -1.39 12.40
CA ALA A 152 13.36 -0.74 11.26
C ALA A 152 12.16 0.14 11.67
N VAL A 153 11.23 -0.41 12.47
CA VAL A 153 10.06 0.34 12.95
C VAL A 153 10.48 1.56 13.77
N VAL A 154 11.47 1.41 14.66
CA VAL A 154 11.98 2.52 15.48
C VAL A 154 12.61 3.61 14.61
N LEU A 155 13.55 3.26 13.72
CA LEU A 155 14.24 4.23 12.87
C LEU A 155 13.28 4.99 11.96
N MET A 156 12.33 4.28 11.34
CA MET A 156 11.36 4.90 10.44
C MET A 156 10.36 5.77 11.19
N THR A 157 9.97 5.40 12.41
CA THR A 157 9.13 6.24 13.28
C THR A 157 9.88 7.50 13.68
N LEU A 158 11.16 7.41 14.05
CA LEU A 158 11.99 8.58 14.33
C LEU A 158 12.10 9.50 13.11
N GLY A 159 12.30 8.94 11.90
CA GLY A 159 12.31 9.73 10.67
C GLY A 159 10.98 10.45 10.41
N ALA A 160 9.86 9.78 10.64
CA ALA A 160 8.54 10.37 10.50
C ALA A 160 8.28 11.47 11.56
N VAL A 161 8.71 11.25 12.81
CA VAL A 161 8.68 12.26 13.87
C VAL A 161 9.54 13.46 13.50
N MET A 162 10.74 13.27 12.93
CA MET A 162 11.58 14.38 12.47
C MET A 162 10.91 15.21 11.37
N LEU A 163 10.17 14.59 10.44
CA LEU A 163 9.36 15.33 9.45
C LEU A 163 8.22 16.12 10.10
N GLY A 164 7.66 15.60 11.19
CA GLY A 164 6.57 16.24 11.92
C GLY A 164 7.01 17.31 12.92
N LEU A 165 8.22 17.19 13.46
CA LEU A 165 8.82 18.16 14.38
C LEU A 165 9.23 19.41 13.61
N ARG A 166 8.37 20.42 13.64
CA ARG A 166 8.73 21.80 13.26
C ARG A 166 9.28 22.51 14.50
N ASN A 167 10.45 23.13 14.35
CA ASN A 167 10.95 24.07 15.35
C ASN A 167 10.01 25.28 15.39
N ASN A 168 9.34 25.45 16.54
CA ASN A 168 8.43 26.52 16.93
C ASN A 168 6.97 26.39 16.46
N GLY A 169 6.09 26.01 17.40
CA GLY A 169 4.92 26.80 17.79
C GLY A 169 3.83 27.15 16.77
N ASP A 170 3.73 26.50 15.62
CA ASP A 170 2.72 26.85 14.62
C ASP A 170 1.34 26.26 14.93
N ARG A 171 0.68 26.80 15.95
CA ARG A 171 -0.79 26.79 15.97
C ARG A 171 -1.26 27.70 14.83
N PRO A 172 -2.06 27.21 13.86
CA PRO A 172 -2.56 28.06 12.79
C PRO A 172 -3.34 29.25 13.39
N GLN A 173 -3.11 30.46 12.88
CA GLN A 173 -3.76 31.66 13.38
C GLN A 173 -5.29 31.49 13.35
N GLY A 174 -5.96 31.74 14.47
CA GLY A 174 -7.42 31.63 14.59
C GLY A 174 -7.96 30.26 15.00
N VAL A 175 -7.15 29.20 15.07
CA VAL A 175 -7.58 27.89 15.61
C VAL A 175 -7.67 27.97 17.13
N THR A 176 -8.66 27.37 17.77
CA THR A 176 -8.82 27.29 19.24
C THR A 176 -7.98 26.15 19.86
N SER A 177 -7.75 26.17 21.17
CA SER A 177 -6.99 25.08 21.84
C SER A 177 -7.73 23.74 21.75
N SER A 178 -9.07 23.77 21.78
CA SER A 178 -9.92 22.59 21.64
C SER A 178 -9.88 22.02 20.21
N GLU A 179 -9.94 22.86 19.19
CA GLU A 179 -9.80 22.43 17.79
C GLU A 179 -8.41 21.85 17.50
N TYR A 180 -7.36 22.45 18.08
CA TYR A 180 -6.00 21.91 18.00
C TYR A 180 -5.90 20.53 18.67
N MET A 181 -6.46 20.37 19.87
CA MET A 181 -6.50 19.08 20.58
C MET A 181 -7.33 18.05 19.82
N LEU A 182 -8.47 18.45 19.25
CA LEU A 182 -9.30 17.58 18.41
C LEU A 182 -8.53 17.11 17.18
N GLY A 183 -7.84 18.01 16.48
CA GLY A 183 -6.97 17.67 15.35
C GLY A 183 -5.88 16.66 15.75
N TYR A 184 -5.26 16.85 16.92
CA TYR A 184 -4.27 15.91 17.46
C TYR A 184 -4.85 14.52 17.81
N ILE A 185 -6.05 14.46 18.39
CA ILE A 185 -6.73 13.19 18.69
C ILE A 185 -7.11 12.47 17.39
N LEU A 186 -7.69 13.20 16.42
CA LEU A 186 -8.05 12.65 15.10
C LEU A 186 -6.83 12.14 14.35
N THR A 187 -5.70 12.81 14.50
CA THR A 187 -4.38 12.43 13.95
C THR A 187 -3.90 11.08 14.49
N ILE A 188 -4.00 10.85 15.80
CA ILE A 188 -3.64 9.57 16.42
C ILE A 188 -4.64 8.49 16.01
N ALA A 189 -5.94 8.80 16.02
CA ALA A 189 -6.99 7.88 15.61
C ALA A 189 -6.81 7.40 14.16
N ALA A 190 -6.49 8.31 13.23
CA ALA A 190 -6.18 7.99 11.84
C ALA A 190 -4.96 7.05 11.75
N ALA A 191 -3.83 7.42 12.35
CA ALA A 191 -2.64 6.56 12.36
C ALA A 191 -2.91 5.15 12.94
N GLY A 192 -3.74 5.07 13.99
CA GLY A 192 -4.22 3.81 14.55
C GLY A 192 -5.07 3.01 13.57
N LEU A 193 -6.00 3.67 12.88
CA LEU A 193 -6.91 3.03 11.94
C LEU A 193 -6.19 2.54 10.68
N LEU A 194 -5.29 3.35 10.11
CA LEU A 194 -4.41 2.93 9.02
C LEU A 194 -3.53 1.74 9.42
N GLY A 195 -2.94 1.80 10.62
CA GLY A 195 -2.13 0.70 11.17
C GLY A 195 -2.93 -0.57 11.45
N PHE A 196 -4.25 -0.46 11.63
CA PHE A 196 -5.16 -1.60 11.81
C PHE A 196 -5.62 -2.20 10.48
N VAL A 197 -5.87 -1.39 9.45
CA VAL A 197 -6.38 -1.84 8.15
C VAL A 197 -5.41 -2.80 7.45
N LEU A 198 -4.10 -2.53 7.47
CA LEU A 198 -3.13 -3.39 6.77
C LEU A 198 -3.07 -4.81 7.38
N PRO A 199 -2.92 -4.99 8.71
CA PRO A 199 -2.90 -6.33 9.31
C PRO A 199 -4.23 -7.08 9.21
N VAL A 200 -5.37 -6.36 9.29
CA VAL A 200 -6.68 -6.99 9.07
C VAL A 200 -6.81 -7.52 7.65
N THR A 201 -6.29 -6.80 6.67
CA THR A 201 -6.23 -7.28 5.28
C THR A 201 -5.37 -8.54 5.17
N GLU A 202 -4.19 -8.56 5.79
CA GLU A 202 -3.32 -9.75 5.81
C GLU A 202 -4.05 -10.96 6.40
N VAL A 203 -4.70 -10.81 7.56
CA VAL A 203 -5.45 -11.91 8.19
C VAL A 203 -6.66 -12.32 7.36
N THR A 204 -7.30 -11.37 6.67
CA THR A 204 -8.43 -11.64 5.77
C THR A 204 -7.98 -12.51 4.60
N TYR A 205 -6.78 -12.28 4.06
CA TYR A 205 -6.18 -13.15 3.04
C TYR A 205 -5.80 -14.51 3.60
N ALA A 206 -5.18 -14.55 4.80
CA ALA A 206 -4.75 -15.79 5.43
C ALA A 206 -5.92 -16.70 5.85
N LYS A 207 -7.07 -16.12 6.22
CA LYS A 207 -8.28 -16.86 6.65
C LYS A 207 -9.27 -17.15 5.52
N ALA A 208 -8.94 -16.78 4.29
CA ALA A 208 -9.83 -17.06 3.17
C ALA A 208 -9.95 -18.57 2.95
N THR A 209 -11.18 -19.03 2.73
CA THR A 209 -11.51 -20.46 2.58
C THR A 209 -10.88 -21.10 1.34
N HIS A 210 -10.47 -20.27 0.38
CA HIS A 210 -9.86 -20.71 -0.87
C HIS A 210 -8.52 -20.01 -1.05
N SER A 211 -7.62 -20.63 -1.80
CA SER A 211 -6.33 -20.04 -2.16
C SER A 211 -6.55 -18.66 -2.78
N ILE A 212 -6.02 -17.62 -2.14
CA ILE A 212 -6.07 -16.26 -2.69
C ILE A 212 -5.24 -16.23 -3.97
N THR A 213 -5.87 -15.90 -5.08
CA THR A 213 -5.21 -15.59 -6.35
C THR A 213 -5.12 -14.08 -6.52
N TYR A 214 -4.24 -13.60 -7.39
CA TYR A 214 -4.17 -12.16 -7.69
C TYR A 214 -5.49 -11.62 -8.27
N ALA A 215 -6.28 -12.45 -8.96
CA ALA A 215 -7.63 -12.09 -9.40
C ALA A 215 -8.58 -11.83 -8.22
N ILE A 216 -8.46 -12.61 -7.13
CA ILE A 216 -9.24 -12.38 -5.91
C ILE A 216 -8.76 -11.09 -5.20
N VAL A 217 -7.46 -10.80 -5.22
CA VAL A 217 -6.91 -9.52 -4.69
C VAL A 217 -7.49 -8.32 -5.45
N LEU A 218 -7.54 -8.40 -6.79
CA LEU A 218 -8.15 -7.35 -7.61
C LEU A 218 -9.64 -7.16 -7.31
N GLN A 219 -10.40 -8.25 -7.14
CA GLN A 219 -11.82 -8.17 -6.78
C GLN A 219 -12.03 -7.62 -5.37
N PHE A 220 -11.20 -8.03 -4.42
CA PHE A 220 -11.18 -7.49 -3.07
C PHE A 220 -10.95 -5.98 -3.12
N GLN A 221 -9.91 -5.56 -3.84
CA GLN A 221 -9.54 -4.16 -3.99
C GLN A 221 -10.62 -3.33 -4.68
N PHE A 222 -11.25 -3.87 -5.73
CA PHE A 222 -12.40 -3.27 -6.40
C PHE A 222 -13.55 -3.05 -5.41
N CYS A 223 -13.86 -4.05 -4.58
CA CYS A 223 -14.93 -3.95 -3.58
C CYS A 223 -14.59 -2.91 -2.51
N THR A 224 -13.38 -2.94 -1.95
CA THR A 224 -12.88 -1.97 -0.97
C THR A 224 -12.99 -0.54 -1.51
N THR A 225 -12.56 -0.30 -2.74
CA THR A 225 -12.58 1.04 -3.34
C THR A 225 -13.98 1.47 -3.76
N LEU A 226 -14.87 0.56 -4.16
CA LEU A 226 -16.28 0.84 -4.40
C LEU A 226 -16.97 1.37 -3.14
N PHE A 227 -16.88 0.65 -2.02
CA PHE A 227 -17.51 1.08 -0.76
C PHE A 227 -16.90 2.35 -0.21
N ALA A 228 -15.57 2.52 -0.34
CA ALA A 228 -14.92 3.78 -0.01
C ALA A 228 -15.42 4.94 -0.89
N THR A 229 -15.65 4.70 -2.18
CA THR A 229 -16.22 5.70 -3.12
C THR A 229 -17.64 6.07 -2.76
N ILE A 230 -18.48 5.11 -2.37
CA ILE A 230 -19.86 5.37 -1.90
C ILE A 230 -19.81 6.31 -0.70
N PHE A 231 -18.98 6.01 0.30
CA PHE A 231 -18.80 6.88 1.46
C PHE A 231 -18.34 8.29 1.06
N CYS A 232 -17.34 8.40 0.18
CA CYS A 232 -16.87 9.69 -0.33
C CYS A 232 -17.97 10.46 -1.06
N SER A 233 -18.78 9.77 -1.86
CA SER A 233 -19.82 10.36 -2.68
C SER A 233 -20.93 10.95 -1.80
N ILE A 234 -21.25 10.30 -0.68
CA ILE A 234 -22.15 10.87 0.35
C ILE A 234 -21.57 12.20 0.87
N GLY A 235 -20.29 12.23 1.22
CA GLY A 235 -19.62 13.47 1.67
C GLY A 235 -19.60 14.56 0.60
N MET A 236 -19.33 14.21 -0.65
CA MET A 236 -19.37 15.12 -1.81
C MET A 236 -20.77 15.70 -2.03
N ILE A 237 -21.82 14.89 -1.94
CA ILE A 237 -23.22 15.34 -2.07
C ILE A 237 -23.59 16.28 -0.92
N ALA A 238 -23.27 15.89 0.31
CA ALA A 238 -23.58 16.69 1.50
C ALA A 238 -22.91 18.08 1.46
N ASN A 239 -21.71 18.18 0.88
CA ASN A 239 -20.96 19.43 0.76
C ASN A 239 -21.23 20.20 -0.55
N LYS A 240 -22.05 19.66 -1.45
CA LYS A 240 -22.31 20.21 -2.79
C LYS A 240 -21.03 20.35 -3.63
N ASP A 241 -20.07 19.44 -3.44
CA ASP A 241 -18.77 19.49 -4.10
C ASP A 241 -18.87 19.09 -5.58
N PHE A 242 -19.84 18.24 -5.95
CA PHE A 242 -20.08 17.88 -7.35
C PHE A 242 -20.45 19.11 -8.20
N GLN A 243 -21.24 20.03 -7.65
CA GLN A 243 -21.60 21.28 -8.31
C GLN A 243 -20.43 22.27 -8.35
N ALA A 244 -19.46 22.13 -7.44
CA ALA A 244 -18.28 22.98 -7.38
C ALA A 244 -17.23 22.62 -8.45
N ILE A 245 -17.16 21.36 -8.90
CA ILE A 245 -16.20 20.88 -9.92
C ILE A 245 -16.17 21.78 -11.17
N PRO A 246 -17.29 22.04 -11.89
CA PRO A 246 -17.25 22.88 -13.09
C PRO A 246 -16.88 24.33 -12.77
N ARG A 247 -17.24 24.83 -11.59
CA ARG A 247 -16.89 26.19 -11.15
C ARG A 247 -15.40 26.32 -10.82
N GLU A 248 -14.82 25.34 -10.15
CA GLU A 248 -13.37 25.30 -9.92
C GLU A 248 -12.61 25.14 -11.23
N ALA A 249 -13.11 24.32 -12.16
CA ALA A 249 -12.47 24.13 -13.46
C ALA A 249 -12.36 25.44 -14.26
N THR A 250 -13.38 26.31 -14.23
CA THR A 250 -13.33 27.62 -14.93
C THR A 250 -12.42 28.63 -14.24
N GLN A 251 -12.23 28.49 -12.93
CA GLN A 251 -11.41 29.37 -12.11
C GLN A 251 -9.98 28.85 -11.90
N PHE A 252 -9.66 27.66 -12.41
CA PHE A 252 -8.37 27.03 -12.23
C PHE A 252 -7.29 27.77 -13.01
N ASP A 253 -6.19 28.14 -12.36
CA ASP A 253 -5.16 29.02 -12.95
C ASP A 253 -4.53 28.42 -14.23
N LEU A 254 -4.48 27.10 -14.32
CA LEU A 254 -3.92 26.38 -15.47
C LEU A 254 -4.95 26.09 -16.58
N GLY A 255 -6.21 26.45 -16.37
CA GLY A 255 -7.33 26.24 -17.29
C GLY A 255 -8.08 24.92 -17.07
N ALA A 256 -9.34 24.91 -17.51
CA ALA A 256 -10.29 23.81 -17.27
C ALA A 256 -9.81 22.44 -17.77
N TRP A 257 -9.18 22.37 -18.95
CA TRP A 257 -8.65 21.11 -19.48
C TRP A 257 -7.61 20.48 -18.55
N LYS A 258 -6.66 21.28 -18.05
CA LYS A 258 -5.62 20.79 -17.14
C LYS A 258 -6.19 20.42 -15.77
N TYR A 259 -7.25 21.11 -15.32
CA TYR A 259 -7.99 20.72 -14.11
C TYR A 259 -8.57 19.31 -14.25
N TYR A 260 -9.33 19.03 -15.30
CA TYR A 260 -9.91 17.68 -15.50
C TYR A 260 -8.84 16.61 -15.70
N LEU A 261 -7.76 16.93 -16.42
CA LEU A 261 -6.61 16.02 -16.57
C LEU A 261 -5.96 15.72 -15.23
N LEU A 262 -5.81 16.72 -14.35
CA LEU A 262 -5.30 16.55 -13.00
C LEU A 262 -6.20 15.63 -12.19
N LEU A 263 -7.52 15.85 -12.21
CA LEU A 263 -8.48 15.01 -11.50
C LEU A 263 -8.40 13.56 -11.97
N ALA A 264 -8.41 13.33 -13.29
CA ALA A 264 -8.31 12.00 -13.87
C ALA A 264 -6.98 11.31 -13.53
N SER A 265 -5.86 12.03 -13.65
CA SER A 265 -4.52 11.51 -13.32
C SER A 265 -4.41 11.17 -11.83
N SER A 266 -4.98 12.01 -10.96
CA SER A 266 -5.05 11.76 -9.52
C SER A 266 -5.80 10.47 -9.24
N ALA A 267 -6.98 10.30 -9.85
CA ALA A 267 -7.77 9.08 -9.68
C ALA A 267 -6.99 7.82 -10.08
N VAL A 268 -6.29 7.84 -11.22
CA VAL A 268 -5.46 6.72 -11.69
C VAL A 268 -4.31 6.43 -10.73
N VAL A 269 -3.53 7.45 -10.36
CA VAL A 269 -2.34 7.32 -9.51
C VAL A 269 -2.68 6.74 -8.14
N TRP A 270 -3.79 7.19 -7.53
CA TRP A 270 -4.25 6.64 -6.25
C TRP A 270 -4.69 5.18 -6.38
N GLN A 271 -5.37 4.77 -7.46
CA GLN A 271 -5.69 3.36 -7.65
C GLN A 271 -4.45 2.48 -7.76
N LEU A 272 -3.42 2.94 -8.47
CA LEU A 272 -2.14 2.23 -8.56
C LEU A 272 -1.52 2.05 -7.16
N MET A 273 -1.53 3.10 -6.34
CA MET A 273 -1.05 3.02 -4.95
C MET A 273 -1.73 1.89 -4.19
N PHE A 274 -3.07 1.90 -4.15
CA PHE A 274 -3.80 0.92 -3.36
C PHE A 274 -3.61 -0.50 -3.89
N LEU A 275 -3.62 -0.68 -5.21
CA LEU A 275 -3.33 -1.98 -5.81
C LEU A 275 -1.93 -2.48 -5.43
N GLY A 276 -0.92 -1.60 -5.48
CA GLY A 276 0.44 -1.92 -5.06
C GLY A 276 0.54 -2.35 -3.61
N ILE A 277 -0.16 -1.67 -2.69
CA ILE A 277 -0.17 -2.02 -1.27
C ILE A 277 -0.82 -3.39 -1.07
N MET A 278 -2.02 -3.61 -1.61
CA MET A 278 -2.74 -4.87 -1.45
C MET A 278 -2.01 -6.06 -2.10
N GLY A 279 -1.44 -5.85 -3.29
CA GLY A 279 -0.63 -6.86 -3.95
C GLY A 279 0.68 -7.17 -3.21
N THR A 280 1.28 -6.18 -2.56
CA THR A 280 2.45 -6.38 -1.68
C THR A 280 2.07 -7.23 -0.45
N ILE A 281 0.95 -6.91 0.21
CA ILE A 281 0.45 -7.73 1.34
C ILE A 281 0.21 -9.16 0.90
N PHE A 282 -0.41 -9.36 -0.28
CA PHE A 282 -0.61 -10.69 -0.85
C PHE A 282 0.70 -11.45 -1.08
N CYS A 283 1.75 -10.79 -1.56
CA CYS A 283 3.04 -11.43 -1.83
C CYS A 283 3.89 -11.64 -0.57
N THR A 284 3.66 -10.87 0.50
CA THR A 284 4.56 -10.77 1.66
C THR A 284 3.81 -10.64 2.99
N SER A 285 3.71 -9.44 3.57
CA SER A 285 3.02 -9.11 4.83
C SER A 285 2.62 -7.64 4.89
N SER A 286 1.71 -7.30 5.81
CA SER A 286 1.28 -5.92 6.11
C SER A 286 2.42 -5.05 6.63
N LEU A 287 3.29 -5.61 7.47
CA LEU A 287 4.46 -4.88 7.97
C LEU A 287 5.42 -4.51 6.84
N PHE A 288 5.68 -5.44 5.91
CA PHE A 288 6.54 -5.16 4.76
C PHE A 288 5.94 -4.09 3.86
N ALA A 289 4.64 -4.19 3.55
CA ALA A 289 3.93 -3.16 2.79
C ALA A 289 4.00 -1.79 3.49
N GLY A 290 3.86 -1.75 4.82
CA GLY A 290 4.01 -0.54 5.63
C GLY A 290 5.42 0.05 5.55
N ILE A 291 6.46 -0.76 5.71
CA ILE A 291 7.87 -0.34 5.61
C ILE A 291 8.19 0.17 4.21
N MET A 292 7.73 -0.50 3.15
CA MET A 292 7.90 -0.03 1.78
C MET A 292 7.24 1.33 1.56
N ASN A 293 5.97 1.48 1.97
CA ASN A 293 5.24 2.73 1.79
C ASN A 293 5.89 3.87 2.58
N ALA A 294 6.33 3.62 3.82
CA ALA A 294 7.00 4.63 4.63
C ALA A 294 8.38 5.03 4.07
N THR A 295 9.07 4.12 3.39
CA THR A 295 10.34 4.41 2.71
C THR A 295 10.13 5.35 1.53
N LEU A 296 8.98 5.27 0.86
CA LEU A 296 8.65 6.16 -0.26
C LEU A 296 8.26 7.58 0.20
N LEU A 297 7.85 7.77 1.46
CA LEU A 297 7.41 9.08 1.97
C LEU A 297 8.48 10.18 1.86
N PRO A 298 9.75 9.98 2.25
CA PRO A 298 10.78 11.01 2.06
C PRO A 298 11.09 11.30 0.58
N PHE A 299 10.94 10.34 -0.33
CA PHE A 299 11.08 10.59 -1.77
C PHE A 299 10.01 11.53 -2.30
N THR A 300 8.81 11.53 -1.71
CA THR A 300 7.77 12.54 -2.03
C THR A 300 8.25 13.96 -1.75
N GLN A 301 9.06 14.15 -0.70
CA GLN A 301 9.62 15.45 -0.34
C GLN A 301 10.68 15.89 -1.33
N ILE A 302 11.54 14.97 -1.78
CA ILE A 302 12.52 15.23 -2.84
C ILE A 302 11.80 15.63 -4.14
N ALA A 303 10.76 14.87 -4.52
CA ALA A 303 9.99 15.17 -5.73
C ALA A 303 9.32 16.55 -5.63
N GLY A 304 8.81 16.94 -4.46
CA GLY A 304 8.29 18.28 -4.20
C GLY A 304 9.35 19.38 -4.41
N VAL A 305 10.59 19.16 -3.97
CA VAL A 305 11.71 20.07 -4.22
C VAL A 305 12.06 20.18 -5.70
N ILE A 306 12.04 19.06 -6.43
CA ILE A 306 12.37 19.06 -7.86
C ILE A 306 11.29 19.80 -8.68
N VAL A 307 10.02 19.45 -8.45
CA VAL A 307 8.86 19.92 -9.22
C VAL A 307 8.44 21.33 -8.83
N TYR A 308 8.34 21.62 -7.53
CA TYR A 308 7.83 22.90 -7.02
C TYR A 308 8.93 23.83 -6.49
N LYS A 309 10.21 23.45 -6.61
CA LYS A 309 11.36 24.23 -6.12
C LYS A 309 11.26 24.57 -4.63
N GLU A 310 10.63 23.68 -3.85
CA GLU A 310 10.55 23.79 -2.40
C GLU A 310 11.95 23.75 -1.76
N LYS A 311 12.07 24.31 -0.55
CA LYS A 311 13.30 24.17 0.24
C LYS A 311 13.43 22.75 0.79
N PHE A 312 14.59 22.13 0.59
CA PHE A 312 14.96 20.88 1.25
C PHE A 312 15.64 21.22 2.58
N THR A 313 14.97 20.93 3.69
CA THR A 313 15.48 21.23 5.03
C THR A 313 16.28 20.06 5.59
N GLY A 314 17.09 20.31 6.62
CA GLY A 314 17.91 19.27 7.26
C GLY A 314 17.08 18.12 7.84
N GLU A 315 15.89 18.42 8.36
CA GLU A 315 14.94 17.43 8.89
C GLU A 315 14.45 16.47 7.81
N LYS A 316 14.17 16.97 6.59
CA LYS A 316 13.82 16.13 5.44
C LYS A 316 14.97 15.18 5.06
N GLY A 317 16.21 15.67 5.13
CA GLY A 317 17.41 14.87 4.88
C GLY A 317 17.62 13.77 5.93
N MET A 318 17.49 14.10 7.21
CA MET A 318 17.60 13.13 8.30
C MET A 318 16.50 12.09 8.25
N ALA A 319 15.26 12.49 7.96
CA ALA A 319 14.15 11.57 7.78
C ALA A 319 14.37 10.58 6.63
N LEU A 320 14.91 11.05 5.50
CA LEU A 320 15.31 10.19 4.39
C LEU A 320 16.36 9.19 4.83
N ALA A 321 17.44 9.64 5.48
CA ALA A 321 18.51 8.77 5.94
C ALA A 321 18.01 7.69 6.92
N LEU A 322 17.19 8.07 7.91
CA LEU A 322 16.57 7.15 8.86
C LEU A 322 15.63 6.15 8.19
N SER A 323 14.85 6.59 7.19
CA SER A 323 13.95 5.70 6.45
C SER A 323 14.71 4.64 5.65
N LEU A 324 15.80 5.04 4.97
CA LEU A 324 16.65 4.15 4.20
C LEU A 324 17.40 3.17 5.09
N TRP A 325 17.87 3.63 6.26
CA TRP A 325 18.50 2.75 7.25
C TRP A 325 17.50 1.76 7.83
N GLY A 326 16.29 2.20 8.18
CA GLY A 326 15.22 1.30 8.64
C GLY A 326 14.90 0.22 7.61
N PHE A 327 14.74 0.62 6.35
CA PHE A 327 14.51 -0.29 5.23
C PHE A 327 15.67 -1.30 5.06
N ALA A 328 16.92 -0.83 5.00
CA ALA A 328 18.09 -1.68 4.87
C ALA A 328 18.23 -2.67 6.04
N SER A 329 17.93 -2.21 7.26
CA SER A 329 17.94 -3.06 8.46
C SER A 329 16.95 -4.21 8.33
N TYR A 330 15.72 -3.92 7.89
CA TYR A 330 14.69 -4.94 7.71
C TYR A 330 15.12 -6.01 6.71
N PHE A 331 15.63 -5.60 5.54
CA PHE A 331 16.09 -6.52 4.49
C PHE A 331 17.29 -7.36 4.94
N TYR A 332 18.23 -6.76 5.66
CA TYR A 332 19.36 -7.48 6.21
C TYR A 332 18.91 -8.56 7.20
N GLY A 333 17.92 -8.26 8.05
CA GLY A 333 17.28 -9.23 8.94
C GLY A 333 16.64 -10.38 8.17
N ALA A 334 15.84 -10.08 7.15
CA ALA A 334 15.19 -11.08 6.30
C ALA A 334 16.21 -11.99 5.59
N TYR A 335 17.30 -11.42 5.05
CA TYR A 335 18.39 -12.18 4.44
C TYR A 335 19.06 -13.14 5.44
N ARG A 336 19.36 -12.65 6.65
CA ARG A 336 20.01 -13.45 7.69
C ARG A 336 19.14 -14.61 8.17
N ASP A 337 17.84 -14.38 8.34
CA ASP A 337 16.91 -15.42 8.78
C ASP A 337 16.73 -16.50 7.71
N ASN A 338 16.67 -16.10 6.44
CA ASN A 338 16.61 -17.04 5.33
C ASN A 338 17.90 -17.89 5.26
N LYS A 339 19.07 -17.28 5.41
CA LYS A 339 20.36 -18.00 5.48
C LYS A 339 20.40 -19.00 6.64
N LYS A 340 19.88 -18.65 7.81
CA LYS A 340 19.79 -19.57 8.97
C LYS A 340 18.83 -20.73 8.73
N GLN A 341 17.72 -20.50 8.03
CA GLN A 341 16.78 -21.57 7.68
C GLN A 341 17.42 -22.55 6.68
N THR A 342 18.10 -22.04 5.64
CA THR A 342 18.83 -22.88 4.70
C THR A 342 19.92 -23.72 5.38
N GLN A 343 20.64 -23.14 6.34
CA GLN A 343 21.65 -23.87 7.12
C GLN A 343 21.04 -24.99 7.97
N LYS A 344 19.91 -24.74 8.64
CA LYS A 344 19.19 -25.76 9.42
C LYS A 344 18.63 -26.89 8.55
N GLU A 345 18.14 -26.59 7.35
CA GLU A 345 17.66 -27.62 6.41
C GLU A 345 18.79 -28.49 5.86
N VAL A 346 20.02 -27.96 5.79
CA VAL A 346 21.23 -28.70 5.39
C VAL A 346 21.77 -29.54 6.55
N GLU A 347 21.67 -29.10 7.80
CA GLU A 347 22.10 -29.88 8.98
C GLU A 347 21.13 -31.03 9.35
N VAL A 348 19.87 -30.96 8.89
CA VAL A 348 18.83 -31.99 9.17
C VAL A 348 18.73 -33.04 8.05
N LYS A 349 19.38 -32.82 6.90
CA LYS A 349 19.52 -33.80 5.81
C LYS A 349 20.87 -34.50 5.89
#